data_AF-A0A1E8PYH1-F1
#
_entry.id   AF-A0A1E8PYH1-F1
#
_cell.length_a   1.000
_cell.length_b   1.000
_cell.length_c   1.000
_cell.angle_alpha   90.00
_cell.angle_beta   90.00
_cell.angle_gamma   90.00
#
_symmetry.space_group_name_H-M   'P 1'
#
loop_
_entity.id
_entity.type
_entity.pdbx_description
1 polymer ?
#
loop_
_entity_poly.entity_id
_entity_poly.type
_entity_poly.pdbx_seq_one_letter_code
_entity_poly.pdbx_strand_id
1 'polypeptide(L)'
;MGCAHFSTDVSYLPDLEGYFANLLRTREKLLSFLDADEWARTEALPSDEEITRIRRLIARVKADVDDLSEAERTQIEEAVGVVRRARNGVVRLNMPSVRQPPSTIRPDRTA
;
A
#
# COMPACT_ATOMS: atom_id res chain seq x y z
N MET A 1 -10.37 12.44 9.40
CA MET A 1 -11.06 11.36 8.65
C MET A 1 -10.15 10.93 7.51
N GLY A 2 -9.22 10.01 7.77
CA GLY A 2 -8.34 9.43 6.74
C GLY A 2 -8.86 8.05 6.43
N CYS A 3 -9.13 7.77 5.15
CA CYS A 3 -9.72 6.53 4.67
C CYS A 3 -9.04 5.31 5.31
N ALA A 4 -9.83 4.31 5.70
CA ALA A 4 -9.41 3.05 6.31
C ALA A 4 -8.57 2.22 5.31
N HIS A 5 -7.40 2.73 4.91
CA HIS A 5 -6.64 2.18 3.81
C HIS A 5 -5.94 0.89 4.24
N PHE A 6 -5.58 0.76 5.53
CA PHE A 6 -5.11 -0.48 6.13
C PHE A 6 -5.58 -0.58 7.57
N SER A 7 -6.32 -1.63 7.91
CA SER A 7 -6.49 -2.05 9.31
C SER A 7 -5.20 -2.73 9.76
N THR A 8 -4.87 -2.65 11.05
CA THR A 8 -3.66 -3.22 11.67
C THR A 8 -3.69 -4.75 11.78
N ASP A 9 -4.72 -5.42 11.26
CA ASP A 9 -4.89 -6.86 11.38
C ASP A 9 -4.15 -7.65 10.28
N VAL A 10 -3.86 -8.91 10.57
CA VAL A 10 -3.13 -9.85 9.69
C VAL A 10 -3.78 -10.04 8.32
N SER A 11 -5.08 -9.78 8.16
CA SER A 11 -5.77 -9.93 6.88
C SER A 11 -5.35 -8.89 5.83
N TYR A 12 -4.67 -7.82 6.25
CA TYR A 12 -4.10 -6.79 5.36
C TYR A 12 -2.61 -7.01 5.06
N LEU A 13 -1.94 -8.00 5.65
CA LEU A 13 -0.50 -8.21 5.46
C LEU A 13 -0.08 -8.30 3.98
N PRO A 14 -0.76 -9.08 3.11
CA PRO A 14 -0.40 -9.14 1.69
C PRO A 14 -0.59 -7.81 0.97
N ASP A 15 -1.62 -7.04 1.34
CA ASP A 15 -1.93 -5.75 0.73
C ASP A 15 -0.91 -4.69 1.18
N LEU A 16 -0.48 -4.74 2.44
CA LEU A 16 0.60 -3.91 3.01
C LEU A 16 1.95 -4.18 2.33
N GLU A 17 2.30 -5.44 2.09
CA GLU A 17 3.53 -5.80 1.37
C GLU A 17 3.51 -5.31 -0.07
N GLY A 18 2.38 -5.47 -0.76
CA GLY A 18 2.19 -4.94 -2.12
C GLY A 18 2.31 -3.41 -2.17
N TYR A 19 1.70 -2.72 -1.21
CA TYR A 19 1.81 -1.26 -1.11
C TYR A 19 3.24 -0.81 -0.81
N PHE A 20 3.92 -1.46 0.13
CA PHE A 20 5.32 -1.19 0.45
C PHE A 20 6.25 -1.36 -0.76
N ALA A 21 6.08 -2.44 -1.52
CA ALA A 21 6.82 -2.66 -2.76
C ALA A 21 6.56 -1.56 -3.80
N ASN A 22 5.32 -1.09 -3.90
CA ASN A 22 4.96 0.02 -4.80
C ASN A 22 5.59 1.35 -4.38
N LEU A 23 5.64 1.65 -3.07
CA LEU A 23 6.31 2.84 -2.56
C LEU A 23 7.80 2.85 -2.91
N LEU A 24 8.50 1.73 -2.66
CA LEU A 24 9.92 1.60 -2.99
C LEU A 24 10.18 1.72 -4.49
N ARG A 25 9.35 1.07 -5.32
CA ARG A 25 9.43 1.18 -6.78
C ARG A 25 9.21 2.61 -7.26
N THR A 26 8.22 3.31 -6.72
CA THR A 26 7.91 4.69 -7.09
C THR A 26 9.04 5.62 -6.71
N ARG A 27 9.62 5.44 -5.52
CA ARG A 27 10.81 6.18 -5.08
C ARG A 27 11.99 5.98 -6.03
N GLU A 28 12.33 4.73 -6.35
CA GLU A 28 13.45 4.42 -7.25
C GLU A 28 13.25 5.05 -8.64
N LYS A 29 12.03 4.94 -9.17
CA LYS A 29 11.67 5.56 -10.45
C LYS A 29 11.83 7.08 -10.43
N LEU A 30 11.43 7.74 -9.35
CA LEU A 30 11.56 9.20 -9.22
C LEU A 30 13.00 9.64 -9.01
N LEU A 31 13.80 8.89 -8.26
CA LEU A 31 15.25 9.14 -8.12
C LEU A 31 15.99 8.99 -9.46
N SER A 32 15.50 8.12 -10.34
CA SER A 32 16.05 7.96 -11.70
C SER A 32 15.78 9.17 -12.62
N PHE A 33 14.85 10.06 -12.26
CA PHE A 33 14.61 11.30 -13.01
C PHE A 33 15.59 12.39 -12.55
N LEU A 34 16.77 12.40 -13.19
CA LEU A 34 17.90 13.27 -12.85
C LEU A 34 17.63 14.76 -13.08
N ASP A 35 16.68 15.12 -13.96
CA ASP A 35 16.40 16.51 -14.37
C ASP A 35 15.16 17.12 -13.67
N ALA A 36 14.61 16.49 -12.63
CA ALA A 36 13.48 17.06 -11.91
C ALA A 36 13.91 18.19 -10.95
N ASP A 37 13.17 19.29 -10.94
CA ASP A 37 13.36 20.35 -9.95
C ASP A 37 13.25 19.80 -8.52
N GLU A 38 13.98 20.40 -7.58
CA GLU A 38 14.01 19.98 -6.17
C GLU A 38 12.62 20.03 -5.51
N TRP A 39 11.81 21.05 -5.84
CA TRP A 39 10.45 21.16 -5.35
C TRP A 39 9.55 20.01 -5.85
N ALA A 40 9.73 19.60 -7.12
CA ALA A 40 8.98 18.51 -7.72
C ALA A 40 9.39 17.15 -7.15
N ARG A 41 10.69 16.97 -6.85
CA ARG A 41 11.19 15.78 -6.15
C ARG A 41 10.62 15.70 -4.73
N THR A 42 10.60 16.80 -3.99
CA THR A 42 10.13 16.80 -2.60
C THR A 42 8.63 16.49 -2.49
N GLU A 43 7.81 17.01 -3.42
CA GLU A 43 6.36 16.75 -3.45
C GLU A 43 6.03 15.33 -3.94
N ALA A 44 6.75 14.83 -4.94
CA ALA A 44 6.43 13.55 -5.58
C ALA A 44 7.07 12.33 -4.87
N LEU A 45 8.18 12.52 -4.16
CA LEU A 45 8.85 11.42 -3.47
C LEU A 45 7.94 10.88 -2.35
N PRO A 46 7.70 9.55 -2.31
CA PRO A 46 7.01 8.94 -1.19
C PRO A 46 7.71 9.31 0.12
N SER A 47 6.92 9.65 1.15
CA SER A 47 7.47 10.09 2.43
C SER A 47 8.29 8.98 3.08
N ASP A 48 9.51 9.30 3.51
CA ASP A 48 10.36 8.40 4.29
C ASP A 48 9.69 7.95 5.60
N GLU A 49 8.83 8.81 6.16
CA GLU A 49 8.02 8.49 7.33
C GLU A 49 7.00 7.38 7.01
N GLU A 50 6.35 7.45 5.86
CA GLU A 50 5.37 6.46 5.42
C GLU A 50 6.02 5.10 5.19
N ILE A 51 7.14 5.08 4.44
CA ILE A 51 7.94 3.86 4.21
C ILE A 51 8.37 3.24 5.55
N THR A 52 8.85 4.07 6.48
CA THR A 52 9.28 3.60 7.81
C THR A 52 8.11 3.05 8.63
N ARG A 53 6.96 3.72 8.60
CA ARG A 53 5.75 3.32 9.32
C ARG A 53 5.23 1.97 8.82
N ILE A 54 5.13 1.78 7.51
CA ILE A 54 4.65 0.53 6.91
C ILE A 54 5.62 -0.61 7.17
N ARG A 55 6.92 -0.38 7.05
CA ARG A 55 7.94 -1.37 7.39
C ARG A 55 7.81 -1.85 8.85
N ARG A 56 7.62 -0.92 9.79
CA ARG A 56 7.41 -1.26 11.21
C ARG A 56 6.13 -2.04 11.43
N LEU A 57 5.06 -1.67 10.73
CA LEU A 57 3.78 -2.37 10.82
C LEU A 57 3.89 -3.82 10.30
N ILE A 58 4.47 -4.01 9.11
CA ILE A 58 4.71 -5.35 8.54
C ILE A 58 5.54 -6.20 9.50
N ALA A 59 6.63 -5.64 10.05
CA ALA A 59 7.48 -6.36 10.97
C ALA A 59 6.75 -6.81 12.23
N ARG A 60 5.90 -5.93 12.81
CA ARG A 60 5.08 -6.27 13.97
C ARG A 60 4.09 -7.38 13.66
N VAL A 61 3.31 -7.25 12.59
CA VAL A 61 2.30 -8.25 12.22
C VAL A 61 2.94 -9.61 11.92
N LYS A 62 4.13 -9.64 11.30
CA LYS A 62 4.88 -10.88 11.08
C LYS A 62 5.33 -11.52 12.39
N ALA A 63 5.91 -10.72 13.30
CA ALA A 63 6.31 -11.22 14.62
C ALA A 63 5.11 -11.81 15.38
N ASP A 64 3.96 -11.13 15.37
CA ASP A 64 2.74 -11.63 16.02
C ASP A 64 2.25 -12.95 15.42
N VAL A 65 2.50 -13.21 14.12
CA VAL A 65 2.16 -14.48 13.45
C VAL A 65 3.20 -15.56 13.70
N ASP A 66 4.48 -15.20 13.77
CA ASP A 66 5.58 -16.13 14.01
C ASP A 66 5.55 -16.69 15.44
N ASP A 67 4.96 -15.95 16.39
CA ASP A 67 4.75 -16.40 17.77
C ASP A 67 3.58 -17.41 17.94
N LEU A 68 2.81 -17.68 16.88
CA LEU A 68 1.67 -18.59 16.93
C LEU A 68 2.09 -20.05 16.77
N SER A 69 1.32 -20.95 17.40
CA SER A 69 1.40 -22.37 17.09
C SER A 69 0.90 -22.66 15.67
N GLU A 70 1.29 -23.81 15.11
CA GLU A 70 0.88 -24.23 13.78
C GLU A 70 -0.66 -24.35 13.64
N ALA A 71 -1.34 -24.78 14.70
CA ALA A 71 -2.80 -24.87 14.74
C ALA A 71 -3.47 -23.48 14.69
N GLU A 72 -2.98 -22.52 15.49
CA GLU A 72 -3.48 -21.15 15.50
C GLU A 72 -3.20 -20.45 14.16
N ARG A 73 -2.01 -20.66 13.60
CA ARG A 73 -1.61 -20.13 12.30
C ARG A 73 -2.56 -20.61 11.20
N THR A 74 -2.88 -21.90 11.18
CA THR A 74 -3.82 -22.48 10.22
C THR A 74 -5.22 -21.86 10.35
N GLN A 75 -5.73 -21.74 11.57
CA GLN A 75 -7.03 -21.13 11.84
C GLN A 75 -7.11 -19.67 11.38
N ILE A 76 -6.04 -18.90 11.61
CA ILE A 76 -5.95 -17.51 11.17
C ILE A 76 -5.90 -17.42 9.65
N GLU A 77 -5.12 -18.28 8.97
CA GLU A 77 -5.05 -18.29 7.50
C GLU A 77 -6.43 -18.55 6.86
N GLU A 78 -7.22 -19.47 7.43
CA GLU A 78 -8.59 -19.72 6.99
C GLU A 78 -9.49 -18.48 7.17
N ALA A 79 -9.45 -17.86 8.36
CA ALA A 79 -10.22 -16.67 8.67
C ALA A 79 -9.84 -15.49 7.75
N VAL A 80 -8.54 -15.28 7.52
CA VAL A 80 -8.01 -14.29 6.57
C VAL A 80 -8.54 -14.56 5.17
N GLY A 81 -8.55 -15.82 4.73
CA GLY A 81 -9.11 -16.21 3.44
C GLY A 81 -10.58 -15.83 3.30
N VAL A 82 -11.40 -16.04 4.34
CA VAL A 82 -12.81 -15.63 4.36
C VAL A 82 -12.95 -14.11 4.27
N VAL A 83 -12.23 -13.37 5.11
CA VAL A 83 -12.29 -11.89 5.15
C VAL A 83 -11.85 -11.29 3.81
N ARG A 84 -10.75 -11.77 3.23
CA ARG A 84 -10.26 -11.26 1.94
C ARG A 84 -11.21 -11.58 0.79
N ARG A 85 -11.80 -12.78 0.74
CA ARG A 85 -12.83 -13.11 -0.26
C ARG A 85 -14.05 -12.21 -0.14
N ALA A 86 -14.55 -11.98 1.07
CA ALA A 86 -15.66 -11.06 1.31
C ALA A 86 -15.31 -9.63 0.87
N ARG A 87 -14.14 -9.11 1.26
CA ARG A 87 -13.64 -7.78 0.88
C ARG A 87 -13.57 -7.63 -0.66
N ASN A 88 -12.97 -8.59 -1.34
CA ASN A 88 -12.81 -8.56 -2.80
C ASN A 88 -14.15 -8.76 -3.54
N GLY A 89 -15.09 -9.52 -2.95
CA GLY A 89 -16.43 -9.74 -3.49
C GLY A 89 -17.36 -8.53 -3.35
N VAL A 90 -17.30 -7.81 -2.23
CA VAL A 90 -18.13 -6.61 -1.97
C VAL A 90 -17.81 -5.46 -2.95
N VAL A 91 -16.56 -5.36 -3.43
CA VAL A 91 -16.17 -4.38 -4.46
C VAL A 91 -16.89 -4.61 -5.80
N ARG A 92 -17.51 -5.78 -6.04
CA ARG A 92 -18.26 -6.10 -7.27
C ARG A 92 -19.75 -5.80 -7.20
N LEU A 93 -20.28 -5.37 -6.05
CA LEU A 93 -21.68 -4.95 -5.92
C LEU A 93 -21.82 -3.47 -6.28
N ASN A 94 -21.93 -3.16 -7.58
CA ASN A 94 -22.43 -1.88 -8.11
C ASN A 94 -21.87 -0.59 -7.47
N MET A 95 -20.65 -0.59 -6.92
CA MET A 95 -20.00 0.66 -6.57
C MET A 95 -19.42 1.29 -7.84
N PRO A 96 -19.84 2.50 -8.23
CA PRO A 96 -19.26 3.18 -9.37
C PRO A 96 -17.77 3.39 -9.08
N SER A 97 -16.92 2.66 -9.79
CA SER A 97 -15.48 2.92 -9.78
C SER A 97 -15.28 4.30 -10.40
N VAL A 98 -14.89 5.27 -9.57
CA VAL A 98 -14.36 6.52 -10.07
C VAL A 98 -13.05 6.15 -10.76
N ARG A 99 -13.08 6.08 -12.10
CA ARG A 99 -11.88 6.04 -12.92
C ARG A 99 -11.04 7.23 -12.48
N GLN A 100 -9.95 6.98 -11.75
CA GLN A 100 -8.98 8.03 -11.48
C GLN A 100 -8.59 8.57 -12.86
N PRO A 101 -8.82 9.87 -13.14
CA PRO A 101 -8.36 10.43 -14.39
C PRO A 101 -6.85 10.20 -14.46
N PRO A 102 -6.30 9.85 -15.64
CA PRO A 102 -4.86 9.83 -15.80
C PRO A 102 -4.35 11.19 -15.29
N SER A 103 -3.38 11.16 -14.38
CA SER A 103 -2.77 12.39 -13.87
C SER A 103 -2.26 13.16 -15.09
N THR A 104 -2.97 14.21 -15.48
CA THR A 104 -2.51 15.16 -16.49
C THR A 104 -1.41 15.97 -15.82
N ILE A 105 -0.24 15.35 -15.64
CA ILE A 105 1.01 16.08 -15.51
C ILE A 105 1.13 16.79 -16.86
N ARG A 106 0.71 18.06 -16.89
CA ARG A 106 0.86 18.92 -18.05
C ARG A 106 2.31 19.40 -18.02
N PRO A 107 3.18 18.98 -18.95
CA PRO A 107 4.41 19.71 -19.15
C PRO A 107 3.98 21.00 -19.88
N ASP A 108 3.86 22.11 -19.15
CA ASP A 108 3.87 23.39 -19.85
C ASP A 108 5.23 23.52 -20.52
N ARG A 109 5.18 23.43 -21.84
CA ARG A 109 6.31 23.48 -22.74
C ARG A 109 6.45 24.93 -23.19
N THR A 110 7.58 25.56 -22.84
CA THR A 110 8.26 26.70 -23.51
C THR A 110 7.47 28.01 -23.71
N ALA A 111 8.02 29.20 -23.49
CA ALA A 111 9.34 29.70 -23.86
C ALA A 111 9.78 30.84 -22.94
#